data_AF-A0A1Q6DLL5-F1
#
_entry.id   AF-A0A1Q6DLL5-F1
#
_cell.length_a   1.000
_cell.length_b   1.000
_cell.length_c   1.000
_cell.angle_alpha   90.00
_cell.angle_beta   90.00
_cell.angle_gamma   90.00
#
_symmetry.space_group_name_H-M   'P 1'
#
loop_
_entity.id
_entity.type
_entity.pdbx_description
1 polymer ?
#
loop_
_entity_poly.entity_id
_entity_poly.type
_entity_poly.pdbx_seq_one_letter_code
_entity_poly.pdbx_strand_id
1 'polypeptide(L)'
;MIDNKKKKKDVLGNILQSTHHEDAIPGLDELSTLIERYSRPLIAKGDVPPSPLLPSPVKTTVKNRKGGKRKATHYLTREVFVELNQANNFLKGLLPAGSKLMATKSKIVNYAVKMLLDDFESKGEDSDLVKNIMKDDSK
;
A
#
# COMPACT_ATOMS: atom_id res chain seq x y z
N MET A 1 -3.27 -5.88 63.82
CA MET A 1 -4.37 -5.31 63.01
C MET A 1 -3.86 -4.02 62.38
N ILE A 2 -4.04 -3.87 61.06
CA ILE A 2 -4.36 -2.66 60.29
C ILE A 2 -3.95 -2.98 58.83
N ASP A 3 -4.92 -3.46 58.07
CA ASP A 3 -4.82 -3.75 56.64
C ASP A 3 -4.74 -2.44 55.84
N ASN A 4 -3.61 -2.21 55.18
CA ASN A 4 -3.41 -1.04 54.33
C ASN A 4 -3.84 -1.36 52.88
N LYS A 5 -5.15 -1.37 52.61
CA LYS A 5 -5.69 -1.53 51.24
C LYS A 5 -5.52 -0.23 50.45
N LYS A 6 -4.48 -0.18 49.61
CA LYS A 6 -4.31 0.86 48.58
C LYS A 6 -5.49 0.84 47.61
N LYS A 7 -6.33 1.88 47.64
CA LYS A 7 -7.42 2.09 46.67
C LYS A 7 -6.82 2.32 45.29
N LYS A 8 -7.03 1.37 44.37
CA LYS A 8 -6.73 1.54 42.94
C LYS A 8 -7.67 2.60 42.39
N LYS A 9 -7.13 3.76 42.00
CA LYS A 9 -7.90 4.75 41.24
C LYS A 9 -8.24 4.14 39.89
N ASP A 10 -9.52 4.02 39.59
CA ASP A 10 -9.99 3.49 38.31
C ASP A 10 -9.80 4.57 37.23
N VAL A 11 -8.66 4.50 36.56
CA VAL A 11 -8.26 5.45 35.52
C VAL A 11 -9.20 5.38 34.32
N LEU A 12 -9.75 4.18 34.04
CA LEU A 12 -10.68 3.97 32.93
C LEU A 12 -12.07 4.51 33.25
N GLY A 13 -12.52 4.38 34.50
CA GLY A 13 -13.78 4.95 34.96
C GLY A 13 -13.87 6.47 34.78
N ASN A 14 -12.78 7.20 35.05
CA ASN A 14 -12.76 8.65 34.86
C ASN A 14 -12.79 9.08 33.39
N ILE A 15 -12.15 8.33 32.48
CA ILE A 15 -12.11 8.66 31.04
C ILE A 15 -13.48 8.41 30.39
N LEU A 16 -14.17 7.35 30.80
CA LEU A 16 -15.49 7.03 30.28
C LEU A 16 -16.57 7.98 30.83
N GLN A 17 -16.42 8.47 32.06
CA GLN A 17 -17.35 9.42 32.67
C GLN A 17 -17.14 10.87 32.20
N SER A 18 -15.98 11.23 31.66
CA SER A 18 -15.72 12.56 31.08
C SER A 18 -16.39 12.82 29.71
N THR A 19 -17.33 11.95 29.29
CA THR A 19 -18.07 12.10 28.02
C THR A 19 -19.38 12.88 28.16
N HIS A 20 -19.60 13.59 29.27
CA HIS A 20 -20.66 14.59 29.40
C HIS A 20 -20.13 16.03 29.27
N HIS A 21 -19.30 16.27 28.26
CA HIS A 21 -19.20 17.59 27.66
C HIS A 21 -19.91 17.53 26.32
N GLU A 22 -21.01 18.29 26.23
CA GLU A 22 -21.72 18.61 25.00
C GLU A 22 -20.86 19.46 24.08
N ASP A 23 -19.69 18.96 23.72
CA ASP A 23 -18.85 19.53 22.70
C ASP A 23 -19.38 19.01 21.37
N ALA A 24 -20.44 19.66 20.89
CA ALA A 24 -20.85 19.58 19.50
C ALA A 24 -19.60 19.82 18.66
N ILE A 25 -19.09 18.77 18.01
CA ILE A 25 -17.88 18.85 17.18
C ILE A 25 -18.18 19.89 16.09
N PRO A 26 -17.49 21.04 16.08
CA PRO A 26 -17.78 22.10 15.13
C PRO A 26 -17.56 21.57 13.70
N GLY A 27 -18.58 21.69 12.85
CA GLY A 27 -18.57 21.19 11.48
C GLY A 27 -19.18 19.80 11.28
N LEU A 28 -19.62 19.10 12.35
CA LEU A 28 -20.37 17.84 12.21
C LEU A 28 -21.71 18.06 11.50
N ASP A 29 -22.38 19.18 11.79
CA ASP A 29 -23.64 19.55 11.15
C ASP A 29 -23.47 19.95 9.67
N GLU A 30 -22.33 20.54 9.33
CA GLU A 30 -21.98 20.84 7.93
C GLU A 30 -21.69 19.56 7.14
N LEU A 31 -21.03 18.60 7.78
CA LEU A 31 -20.78 17.29 7.18
C LEU A 31 -22.07 16.48 7.02
N SER A 32 -22.95 16.47 8.01
CA SER A 32 -24.23 15.77 7.95
C SER A 32 -25.13 16.34 6.86
N THR A 33 -25.22 17.67 6.74
CA THR A 33 -25.95 18.34 5.64
C THR A 33 -25.33 18.05 4.27
N LEU A 34 -24.01 17.94 4.16
CA LEU A 34 -23.36 17.54 2.90
C LEU A 34 -23.70 16.10 2.53
N ILE A 35 -23.64 15.18 3.48
CA ILE A 35 -23.98 13.76 3.26
C ILE A 35 -25.44 13.64 2.84
N GLU A 36 -26.40 14.32 3.49
CA GLU A 36 -27.81 14.29 3.09
C GLU A 36 -28.05 14.81 1.67
N ARG A 37 -27.32 15.86 1.27
CA ARG A 37 -27.48 16.47 -0.06
C ARG A 37 -27.05 15.52 -1.18
N TYR A 38 -26.01 14.71 -0.95
CA TYR A 38 -25.44 13.81 -1.96
C TYR A 38 -25.83 12.33 -1.80
N SER A 39 -26.50 11.96 -0.70
CA SER A 39 -26.95 10.58 -0.45
C SER A 39 -28.34 10.27 -0.97
N ARG A 40 -29.08 11.25 -1.53
CA ARG A 40 -30.36 10.95 -2.20
C ARG A 40 -30.12 10.13 -3.47
N PRO A 41 -30.61 8.89 -3.56
CA PRO A 41 -30.64 8.18 -4.83
C PRO A 41 -31.65 8.87 -5.76
N LEU A 42 -31.24 9.15 -7.00
CA LEU A 42 -32.09 9.69 -8.08
C LEU A 42 -33.10 8.65 -8.59
N ILE A 43 -33.88 8.06 -7.69
CA ILE A 43 -35.01 7.19 -8.04
C ILE A 43 -36.20 7.66 -7.23
N ALA A 44 -36.86 8.70 -7.75
CA ALA A 44 -38.23 8.99 -7.38
C ALA A 44 -39.06 7.75 -7.73
N LYS A 45 -39.65 7.10 -6.72
CA LYS A 45 -40.70 6.12 -6.90
C LYS A 45 -41.95 6.86 -7.35
N GLY A 46 -42.20 6.90 -8.65
CA GLY A 46 -43.43 7.45 -9.23
C GLY A 46 -43.23 7.74 -10.71
N ASP A 47 -44.13 7.24 -11.54
CA ASP A 47 -44.24 7.46 -12.98
C ASP A 47 -43.33 6.61 -13.89
N VAL A 48 -43.73 5.34 -14.06
CA VAL A 48 -43.35 4.51 -15.21
C VAL A 48 -44.44 4.62 -16.28
N PRO A 49 -44.19 5.20 -17.47
CA PRO A 49 -44.92 4.84 -18.68
C PRO A 49 -44.28 3.60 -19.34
N PRO A 50 -45.06 2.74 -20.03
CA PRO A 50 -44.55 1.48 -20.55
C PRO A 50 -43.70 1.70 -21.83
N SER A 51 -42.50 1.08 -21.82
CA SER A 51 -41.69 0.51 -22.92
C SER A 51 -42.00 0.92 -24.37
N PRO A 52 -41.00 1.18 -25.23
CA PRO A 52 -40.28 0.03 -25.80
C PRO A 52 -38.80 0.27 -26.20
N LEU A 53 -38.15 -0.87 -26.48
CA LEU A 53 -36.90 -1.07 -27.24
C LEU A 53 -35.60 -1.18 -26.43
N LEU A 54 -35.16 -2.44 -26.36
CA LEU A 54 -33.83 -2.90 -25.97
C LEU A 54 -32.72 -2.15 -26.70
N PRO A 55 -31.72 -1.63 -25.97
CA PRO A 55 -30.39 -1.43 -26.50
C PRO A 55 -29.58 -2.72 -26.33
N SER A 56 -29.02 -3.16 -27.46
CA SER A 56 -27.91 -4.11 -27.73
C SER A 56 -27.09 -4.67 -26.54
N PRO A 57 -26.56 -5.89 -26.66
CA PRO A 57 -25.74 -6.52 -25.63
C PRO A 57 -24.59 -5.60 -25.23
N VAL A 58 -24.55 -5.30 -23.93
CA VAL A 58 -23.43 -4.62 -23.28
C VAL A 58 -22.17 -5.37 -23.70
N LYS A 59 -21.36 -4.73 -24.55
CA LYS A 59 -19.99 -5.15 -24.82
C LYS A 59 -19.34 -5.29 -23.46
N THR A 60 -19.15 -6.52 -23.00
CA THR A 60 -18.30 -6.83 -21.88
C THR A 60 -16.93 -6.33 -22.26
N THR A 61 -16.60 -5.11 -21.82
CA THR A 61 -15.23 -4.65 -21.84
C THR A 61 -14.50 -5.63 -20.95
N VAL A 62 -13.85 -6.63 -21.56
CA VAL A 62 -12.87 -7.46 -20.91
C VAL A 62 -11.82 -6.48 -20.41
N LYS A 63 -11.96 -6.08 -19.14
CA LYS A 63 -10.93 -5.35 -18.42
C LYS A 63 -9.74 -6.28 -18.46
N ASN A 64 -8.86 -6.08 -19.44
CA ASN A 64 -7.50 -6.58 -19.42
C ASN A 64 -6.92 -6.11 -18.08
N ARG A 65 -6.94 -7.01 -17.09
CA ARG A 65 -6.28 -6.80 -15.81
C ARG A 65 -4.79 -6.82 -16.12
N LYS A 66 -4.26 -5.69 -16.61
CA LYS A 66 -2.82 -5.44 -16.68
C LYS A 66 -2.26 -5.85 -15.33
N GLY A 67 -1.40 -6.86 -15.33
CA GLY A 67 -0.94 -7.55 -14.13
C GLY A 67 -0.60 -6.55 -13.02
N GLY A 68 -1.31 -6.66 -11.89
CA GLY A 68 -1.10 -5.77 -10.76
C GLY A 68 0.32 -5.91 -10.22
N LYS A 69 0.93 -4.79 -9.82
CA LYS A 69 2.22 -4.81 -9.12
C LYS A 69 2.04 -5.51 -7.78
N ARG A 70 2.80 -6.58 -7.55
CA ARG A 70 2.89 -7.25 -6.24
C ARG A 70 3.96 -6.55 -5.41
N LYS A 71 3.68 -6.32 -4.13
CA LYS A 71 4.65 -5.75 -3.18
C LYS A 71 5.19 -6.90 -2.32
N ALA A 72 6.48 -6.86 -2.07
CA ALA A 72 7.16 -7.75 -1.13
C ALA A 72 8.12 -6.92 -0.29
N THR A 73 8.31 -7.32 0.97
CA THR A 73 9.30 -6.73 1.88
C THR A 73 10.43 -7.74 2.04
N HIS A 74 11.66 -7.32 1.79
CA HIS A 74 12.85 -8.15 1.95
C HIS A 74 13.85 -7.45 2.88
N TYR A 75 14.42 -8.21 3.81
CA TYR A 75 15.41 -7.71 4.75
C TYR A 75 16.79 -7.82 4.10
N LEU A 76 17.49 -6.69 4.04
CA LEU A 76 18.87 -6.62 3.55
C LEU A 76 19.81 -6.51 4.74
N THR A 77 21.04 -7.01 4.58
CA THR A 77 22.11 -6.70 5.52
C THR A 77 22.38 -5.19 5.53
N ARG A 78 22.92 -4.69 6.64
CA ARG A 78 23.21 -3.25 6.80
C ARG A 78 24.16 -2.75 5.70
N GLU A 79 25.18 -3.55 5.37
CA GLU A 79 26.18 -3.24 4.35
C GLU A 79 25.52 -3.07 2.98
N VAL A 80 24.75 -4.06 2.53
CA VAL A 80 24.03 -4.02 1.24
C VAL A 80 23.05 -2.84 1.18
N PHE A 81 22.39 -2.51 2.29
CA PHE A 81 21.49 -1.35 2.32
C PHE A 81 22.24 -0.02 2.14
N VAL A 82 23.43 0.12 2.74
CA VAL A 82 24.28 1.31 2.58
C VAL A 82 24.80 1.41 1.15
N GLU A 83 25.30 0.31 0.58
CA GLU A 83 25.77 0.26 -0.80
C GLU A 83 24.66 0.60 -1.80
N LEU A 84 23.45 0.08 -1.60
CA LEU A 84 22.29 0.41 -2.43
C LEU A 84 21.96 1.91 -2.41
N ASN A 85 22.14 2.57 -1.25
CA ASN A 85 21.94 4.02 -1.16
C ASN A 85 22.99 4.79 -1.95
N GLN A 86 24.26 4.39 -1.84
CA GLN A 86 25.35 4.99 -2.59
C GLN A 86 25.17 4.80 -4.09
N ALA A 87 24.88 3.56 -4.52
CA ALA A 87 24.60 3.22 -5.92
C ALA A 87 23.43 4.03 -6.48
N ASN A 88 22.35 4.22 -5.71
CA ASN A 88 21.21 5.04 -6.13
C ASN A 88 21.58 6.52 -6.30
N ASN A 89 22.43 7.07 -5.43
CA ASN A 89 22.89 8.46 -5.56
C ASN A 89 23.83 8.61 -6.75
N PHE A 90 24.74 7.66 -6.95
CA PHE A 90 25.63 7.62 -8.10
C PHE A 90 24.86 7.53 -9.42
N LEU A 91 23.87 6.64 -9.50
CA LEU A 91 23.00 6.50 -10.68
C LEU A 91 22.24 7.80 -10.98
N LYS A 92 21.77 8.52 -9.96
CA LYS A 92 21.15 9.84 -10.14
C LYS A 92 22.13 10.91 -10.62
N GLY A 93 23.42 10.77 -10.33
CA GLY A 93 24.48 11.64 -10.85
C GLY A 93 24.71 11.43 -12.35
N LEU A 94 24.62 10.19 -12.82
CA LEU A 94 24.80 9.83 -14.23
C LEU A 94 23.60 10.17 -15.12
N LEU A 95 22.40 10.19 -14.53
CA LEU A 95 21.17 10.42 -15.28
C LEU A 95 20.90 11.92 -15.54
N PRO A 96 20.39 12.27 -16.73
CA PRO A 96 19.96 13.64 -17.02
C PRO A 96 18.83 14.09 -16.08
N ALA A 97 18.69 15.40 -15.88
CA ALA A 97 17.81 15.97 -14.85
C ALA A 97 16.36 15.43 -14.89
N GLY A 98 15.81 15.20 -16.08
CA GLY A 98 14.45 14.67 -16.25
C GLY A 98 14.27 13.19 -15.86
N SER A 99 15.34 12.39 -15.80
CA SER A 99 15.27 10.96 -15.50
C SER A 99 15.77 10.60 -14.10
N LYS A 100 16.26 11.56 -13.31
CA LYS A 100 16.69 11.32 -11.91
C LYS A 100 15.56 10.76 -11.03
N LEU A 101 14.32 11.15 -11.29
CA LEU A 101 13.13 10.63 -10.61
C LEU A 101 12.84 9.16 -10.95
N MET A 102 13.36 8.67 -12.08
CA MET A 102 13.23 7.27 -12.48
C MET A 102 14.20 6.36 -11.73
N ALA A 103 15.31 6.87 -11.19
CA ALA A 103 16.24 6.11 -10.36
C ALA A 103 15.73 6.05 -8.92
N THR A 104 14.89 5.06 -8.65
CA THR A 104 14.46 4.70 -7.29
C THR A 104 15.10 3.40 -6.85
N LYS A 105 15.33 3.23 -5.55
CA LYS A 105 15.90 2.00 -4.98
C LYS A 105 15.09 0.75 -5.39
N SER A 106 13.76 0.84 -5.37
CA SER A 106 12.88 -0.25 -5.80
C SER A 106 13.09 -0.62 -7.28
N LYS A 107 13.35 0.36 -8.16
CA LYS A 107 13.65 0.06 -9.57
C LYS A 107 15.02 -0.58 -9.72
N ILE A 108 16.03 -0.10 -8.99
CA ILE A 108 17.38 -0.71 -8.99
C ILE A 108 17.29 -2.18 -8.57
N VAL A 109 16.60 -2.46 -7.46
CA VAL A 109 16.39 -3.83 -6.98
C VAL A 109 15.64 -4.67 -8.02
N ASN A 110 14.56 -4.15 -8.62
CA ASN A 110 13.82 -4.88 -9.64
C ASN A 110 14.68 -5.22 -10.87
N TYR A 111 15.51 -4.28 -11.34
CA TYR A 111 16.39 -4.54 -12.48
C TYR A 111 17.50 -5.54 -12.12
N ALA A 112 18.09 -5.41 -10.93
CA ALA A 112 19.13 -6.33 -10.48
C ALA A 112 18.59 -7.77 -10.36
N VAL A 113 17.42 -7.95 -9.73
CA VAL A 113 16.77 -9.26 -9.63
C VAL A 113 16.43 -9.80 -11.01
N LYS A 114 15.90 -8.97 -11.91
CA LYS A 114 15.59 -9.42 -13.27
C LYS A 114 16.84 -9.87 -14.01
N MET A 115 17.91 -9.09 -13.99
CA MET A 115 19.18 -9.46 -14.64
C MET A 115 19.74 -10.78 -14.09
N LEU A 116 19.64 -10.99 -12.79
CA LEU A 116 20.09 -12.22 -12.14
C LEU A 116 19.20 -13.43 -12.48
N LEU A 117 17.89 -13.24 -12.63
CA LEU A 117 16.98 -14.28 -13.11
C LEU A 117 17.21 -14.61 -14.59
N ASP A 118 17.43 -13.60 -15.43
CA ASP A 118 17.75 -13.78 -16.85
C ASP A 118 19.10 -14.53 -16.99
N ASP A 119 20.09 -14.21 -16.15
CA ASP A 119 21.37 -14.94 -16.08
C ASP A 119 21.17 -16.41 -15.67
N PHE A 120 20.36 -16.64 -14.63
CA PHE A 120 20.00 -17.99 -14.18
C PHE A 120 19.26 -18.78 -15.27
N GLU A 121 18.33 -18.16 -16.00
CA GLU A 121 17.60 -18.83 -17.08
C GLU A 121 18.54 -19.21 -18.23
N SER A 122 19.55 -18.39 -18.53
CA SER A 122 20.51 -18.65 -19.61
C SER A 122 21.61 -19.67 -19.27
N LYS A 123 22.10 -19.68 -18.02
CA LYS A 123 23.23 -20.52 -17.59
C LYS A 123 22.83 -21.70 -16.73
N GLY A 124 21.65 -21.70 -16.13
CA GLY A 124 21.17 -22.74 -15.22
C GLY A 124 22.07 -22.94 -14.01
N GLU A 125 22.54 -24.18 -13.82
CA GLU A 125 23.45 -24.58 -12.73
C GLU A 125 24.79 -23.84 -12.75
N ASP A 126 25.19 -23.35 -13.92
CA ASP A 126 26.43 -22.58 -14.09
C ASP A 126 26.30 -21.10 -13.76
N SER A 127 25.10 -20.63 -13.41
CA SER A 127 24.89 -19.24 -13.02
C SER A 127 25.64 -18.85 -11.75
N ASP A 128 26.00 -17.57 -11.66
CA ASP A 128 26.69 -17.05 -10.48
C ASP A 128 25.83 -17.16 -9.21
N LEU A 129 24.50 -17.13 -9.38
CA LEU A 129 23.54 -17.34 -8.29
C LEU A 129 23.72 -18.71 -7.64
N VAL A 130 23.68 -19.79 -8.44
CA VAL A 130 23.79 -21.17 -7.93
C VAL A 130 25.15 -21.38 -7.29
N LYS A 131 26.21 -20.91 -7.95
CA LYS A 131 27.59 -21.01 -7.46
C LYS A 131 27.78 -20.32 -6.12
N ASN A 132 27.15 -19.16 -5.90
CA ASN A 132 27.26 -18.45 -4.62
C ASN A 132 26.44 -19.13 -3.51
N ILE A 133 25.24 -19.62 -3.80
CA ILE A 133 24.42 -20.34 -2.82
C ILE A 133 25.14 -21.61 -2.35
N MET A 134 25.67 -22.41 -3.28
CA MET A 134 26.40 -23.64 -2.93
C MET A 134 27.68 -23.38 -2.13
N LYS A 135 28.36 -22.25 -2.35
CA LYS A 135 29.53 -21.85 -1.57
C LYS A 135 29.16 -21.45 -0.15
N ASP A 136 28.03 -20.78 0.05
CA ASP A 136 27.56 -20.37 1.36
C ASP A 136 27.11 -21.57 2.21
N ASP A 137 26.54 -22.60 1.60
CA ASP A 137 26.20 -23.88 2.27
C ASP A 137 27.43 -24.69 2.69
N SER A 138 28.61 -24.39 2.14
CA SER A 138 29.86 -25.11 2.41
C SER A 138 30.68 -24.51 3.55
N LYS A 139 30.17 -23.48 4.23
CA LYS A 139 30.81 -22.81 5.38
C LYS A 139 30.14 -23.19 6.70
#